data_AF-A0A061NNR9-F1
#
_entry.id   AF-A0A061NNR9-F1
#
_cell.length_a   1.000
_cell.length_b   1.000
_cell.length_c   1.000
_cell.angle_alpha   90.00
_cell.angle_beta   90.00
_cell.angle_gamma   90.00
#
_symmetry.space_group_name_H-M   'P 1'
#
loop_
_entity.id
_entity.type
_entity.pdbx_description
1 polymer ?
#
loop_
_entity_poly.entity_id
_entity_poly.type
_entity_poly.pdbx_seq_one_letter_code
_entity_poly.pdbx_strand_id
1 'polypeptide(L)'
;MNKFQLHPIVYVVSDSVGETAELVIRAASSQFGNTTIEVRRIPYVEDEATINEVLQLAKDVGAMIAYTLVVPEIKAYMQMAAEREKVEAVDLLGPILDKLTTLLQLQPKYEPGLVYRLDEDYFQKVDAIEFAVKYDDGRDHVGVHADVVLIGVSRTSKTPLSQYLAHKRLKVANVPIVPELDPPEELFKISPEKCIGLKISPEKLIEIRSERLKSLGLKAEANYASLARIENELAYSERIMEKIGCRVIDVSNKAVEETANIISSYFKK
;
A
#
# COMPACT_ATOMS: atom_id res chain seq x y z
N MET A 1 4.00 -29.74 -35.21
CA MET A 1 4.30 -28.40 -34.65
C MET A 1 3.03 -27.87 -34.01
N ASN A 2 2.97 -27.89 -32.69
CA ASN A 2 1.79 -27.48 -31.94
C ASN A 2 1.57 -25.98 -32.08
N LYS A 3 0.31 -25.59 -32.34
CA LYS A 3 -0.16 -24.21 -32.26
C LYS A 3 -0.02 -23.75 -30.80
N PHE A 4 1.07 -23.07 -30.46
CA PHE A 4 1.09 -22.29 -29.23
C PHE A 4 0.07 -21.16 -29.40
N GLN A 5 -0.87 -21.04 -28.46
CA GLN A 5 -1.64 -19.82 -28.31
C GLN A 5 -0.65 -18.65 -28.12
N LEU A 6 -0.94 -17.51 -28.75
CA LEU A 6 -0.04 -16.35 -28.77
C LEU A 6 0.30 -15.82 -27.36
N HIS A 7 -0.51 -16.15 -26.33
CA HIS A 7 -0.25 -15.87 -24.92
C HIS A 7 -0.82 -17.00 -24.03
N PRO A 8 0.01 -17.96 -23.56
CA PRO A 8 -0.45 -19.00 -22.64
C PRO A 8 -0.90 -18.41 -21.31
N ILE A 9 -2.04 -18.88 -20.80
CA ILE A 9 -2.58 -18.46 -19.50
C ILE A 9 -2.26 -19.54 -18.45
N VAL A 10 -1.88 -19.09 -17.25
CA VAL A 10 -1.80 -19.92 -16.05
C VAL A 10 -2.71 -19.32 -14.99
N TYR A 11 -3.68 -20.09 -14.53
CA TYR A 11 -4.49 -19.72 -13.38
C TYR A 11 -3.74 -20.08 -12.09
N VAL A 12 -3.64 -19.13 -11.18
CA VAL A 12 -3.06 -19.31 -9.86
C VAL A 12 -4.17 -19.34 -8.84
N VAL A 13 -4.35 -20.46 -8.15
CA VAL A 13 -5.43 -20.68 -7.18
C VAL A 13 -4.86 -20.82 -5.77
N SER A 14 -5.39 -20.07 -4.81
CA SER A 14 -4.94 -20.14 -3.42
C SER A 14 -6.10 -19.94 -2.46
N ASP A 15 -6.04 -20.62 -1.32
CA ASP A 15 -6.86 -20.37 -0.13
C ASP A 15 -6.42 -19.09 0.65
N SER A 16 -5.52 -18.31 0.06
CA SER A 16 -5.02 -17.03 0.55
C SER A 16 -4.82 -16.08 -0.65
N VAL A 17 -3.81 -15.21 -0.62
CA VAL A 17 -3.61 -14.17 -1.65
C VAL A 17 -3.05 -14.71 -2.98
N GLY A 18 -2.33 -15.84 -2.97
CA GLY A 18 -1.78 -16.48 -4.18
C GLY A 18 -0.47 -15.90 -4.72
N GLU A 19 0.22 -15.02 -3.99
CA GLU A 19 1.51 -14.45 -4.43
C GLU A 19 2.62 -15.50 -4.53
N THR A 20 2.65 -16.47 -3.60
CA THR A 20 3.65 -17.56 -3.62
C THR A 20 3.58 -18.34 -4.93
N ALA A 21 2.37 -18.74 -5.33
CA ALA A 21 2.15 -19.47 -6.57
C ALA A 21 2.49 -18.62 -7.80
N GLU A 22 2.09 -17.35 -7.82
CA GLU A 22 2.47 -16.43 -8.89
C GLU A 22 3.99 -16.30 -9.01
N LEU A 23 4.70 -16.14 -7.90
CA LEU A 23 6.16 -16.01 -7.89
C LEU A 23 6.83 -17.28 -8.45
N VAL A 24 6.36 -18.46 -8.05
CA VAL A 24 6.86 -19.75 -8.56
C VAL A 24 6.63 -19.85 -10.06
N ILE A 25 5.44 -19.51 -10.55
CA ILE A 25 5.14 -19.55 -11.98
C ILE A 25 5.98 -18.54 -12.76
N ARG A 26 6.15 -17.31 -12.27
CA ARG A 26 7.03 -16.32 -12.90
C ARG A 26 8.49 -16.79 -12.93
N ALA A 27 8.98 -17.37 -11.84
CA ALA A 27 10.32 -17.93 -11.77
C ALA A 27 10.51 -19.08 -12.76
N ALA A 28 9.57 -20.04 -12.83
CA ALA A 28 9.60 -21.13 -13.80
C ALA A 28 9.53 -20.60 -15.25
N SER A 29 8.65 -19.63 -15.50
CA SER A 29 8.46 -19.01 -16.83
C SER A 29 9.72 -18.32 -17.33
N SER A 30 10.52 -17.72 -16.43
CA SER A 30 11.79 -17.06 -16.77
C SER A 30 12.81 -17.99 -17.46
N GLN A 31 12.67 -19.31 -17.28
CA GLN A 31 13.53 -20.31 -17.90
C GLN A 31 13.22 -20.50 -19.41
N PHE A 32 12.11 -19.98 -19.90
CA PHE A 32 11.65 -20.12 -21.29
C PHE A 32 11.92 -18.87 -22.15
N GLY A 33 12.90 -18.04 -21.75
CA GLY A 33 13.35 -16.88 -22.52
C GLY A 33 12.28 -15.79 -22.67
N ASN A 34 12.02 -15.34 -23.90
CA ASN A 34 11.08 -14.23 -24.21
C ASN A 34 9.60 -14.65 -24.28
N THR A 35 9.24 -15.82 -23.74
CA THR A 35 7.84 -16.26 -23.74
C THR A 35 7.05 -15.50 -22.66
N THR A 36 5.96 -14.84 -23.06
CA THR A 36 5.07 -14.14 -22.12
C THR A 36 3.94 -15.07 -21.68
N ILE A 37 3.94 -15.44 -20.40
CA ILE A 37 2.85 -16.17 -19.76
C ILE A 37 1.97 -15.17 -19.00
N GLU A 38 0.66 -15.21 -19.26
CA GLU A 38 -0.32 -14.44 -18.52
C GLU A 38 -0.70 -15.20 -17.24
N VAL A 39 -0.39 -14.62 -16.08
CA VAL A 39 -0.76 -15.22 -14.78
C VAL A 39 -2.03 -14.56 -14.28
N ARG A 40 -3.08 -15.36 -14.06
CA ARG A 40 -4.37 -14.91 -13.50
C ARG A 40 -4.57 -15.47 -12.11
N ARG A 41 -4.55 -14.62 -11.10
CA ARG A 41 -4.76 -15.03 -9.70
C ARG A 41 -6.24 -15.12 -9.36
N ILE A 42 -6.58 -16.18 -8.66
CA ILE A 42 -7.87 -16.45 -8.04
C ILE A 42 -7.59 -16.69 -6.53
N PRO A 43 -7.62 -15.61 -5.72
CA PRO A 43 -7.34 -15.69 -4.30
C PRO A 43 -8.57 -16.15 -3.50
N TYR A 44 -8.36 -16.52 -2.23
CA TYR A 44 -9.40 -16.87 -1.25
C TYR A 44 -10.35 -17.99 -1.72
N VAL A 45 -9.81 -19.01 -2.38
CA VAL A 45 -10.58 -20.18 -2.80
C VAL A 45 -10.76 -21.14 -1.64
N GLU A 46 -11.97 -21.15 -1.09
CA GLU A 46 -12.33 -21.91 0.12
C GLU A 46 -13.41 -22.96 -0.13
N ASP A 47 -13.99 -23.01 -1.34
CA ASP A 47 -15.14 -23.86 -1.65
C ASP A 47 -15.05 -24.55 -3.02
N GLU A 48 -15.81 -25.64 -3.15
CA GLU A 48 -15.85 -26.46 -4.35
C GLU A 48 -16.47 -25.75 -5.57
N ALA A 49 -17.40 -24.81 -5.38
CA ALA A 49 -18.06 -24.12 -6.49
C ALA A 49 -17.04 -23.22 -7.21
N THR A 50 -16.26 -22.46 -6.45
CA THR A 50 -15.16 -21.65 -6.97
C THR A 50 -14.13 -22.51 -7.72
N ILE A 51 -13.79 -23.69 -7.20
CA ILE A 51 -12.88 -24.63 -7.91
C ILE A 51 -13.46 -25.04 -9.26
N ASN A 52 -14.75 -25.40 -9.32
CA ASN A 52 -15.39 -25.80 -10.58
C ASN A 52 -15.41 -24.66 -11.60
N GLU A 53 -15.67 -23.42 -11.18
CA GLU A 53 -15.61 -22.25 -12.05
C GLU A 53 -14.21 -22.06 -12.64
N VAL A 54 -13.16 -22.15 -11.81
CA VAL A 54 -11.78 -22.00 -12.28
C VAL A 54 -11.39 -23.13 -13.24
N LEU A 55 -11.81 -24.36 -12.96
CA LEU A 55 -11.58 -25.50 -13.85
C LEU A 55 -12.25 -25.29 -15.21
N GLN A 56 -13.48 -24.78 -15.23
CA GLN A 56 -14.19 -24.47 -16.47
C GLN A 56 -13.46 -23.37 -17.26
N LEU A 57 -13.06 -22.28 -16.58
CA LEU A 57 -12.29 -21.19 -17.19
C LEU A 57 -10.95 -21.68 -17.77
N ALA A 58 -10.25 -22.56 -17.06
CA ALA A 58 -9.00 -23.14 -17.52
C ALA A 58 -9.21 -24.04 -18.74
N LYS A 59 -10.25 -24.87 -18.73
CA LYS A 59 -10.62 -25.76 -19.83
C LYS A 59 -10.99 -25.01 -21.10
N ASP A 60 -11.77 -23.94 -20.98
CA ASP A 60 -12.25 -23.15 -22.13
C ASP A 60 -11.10 -22.52 -22.93
N VAL A 61 -10.02 -22.15 -22.25
CA VAL A 61 -8.85 -21.52 -22.89
C VAL A 61 -7.65 -22.44 -23.01
N GLY A 62 -7.72 -23.69 -22.52
CA GLY A 62 -6.59 -24.63 -22.51
C GLY A 62 -5.44 -24.19 -21.59
N ALA A 63 -5.76 -23.53 -20.48
CA ALA A 63 -4.79 -23.13 -19.46
C ALA A 63 -4.51 -24.24 -18.47
N MET A 64 -3.33 -24.16 -17.83
CA MET A 64 -3.04 -24.95 -16.62
C MET A 64 -3.42 -24.16 -15.36
N ILE A 65 -3.59 -24.89 -14.27
CA ILE A 65 -3.80 -24.36 -12.92
C ILE A 65 -2.56 -24.69 -12.09
N ALA A 66 -2.04 -23.70 -11.38
CA ALA A 66 -1.06 -23.90 -10.32
C ALA A 66 -1.69 -23.46 -9.01
N TYR A 67 -1.60 -24.28 -7.97
CA TYR A 67 -2.34 -24.00 -6.75
C TYR A 67 -1.54 -24.21 -5.46
N THR A 68 -1.96 -23.49 -4.44
CA THR A 68 -1.44 -23.53 -3.07
C THR A 68 -2.62 -23.64 -2.11
N LEU A 69 -3.26 -24.81 -2.12
CA LEU A 69 -4.38 -25.16 -1.26
C LEU A 69 -3.86 -26.08 -0.16
N VAL A 70 -3.86 -25.59 1.08
CA VAL A 70 -3.35 -26.33 2.25
C VAL A 70 -4.46 -27.06 2.99
N VAL A 71 -5.72 -26.63 2.86
CA VAL A 71 -6.87 -27.33 3.47
C VAL A 71 -7.05 -28.69 2.77
N PRO A 72 -6.94 -29.84 3.49
CA PRO A 72 -6.90 -31.16 2.86
C PRO A 72 -8.12 -31.49 2.01
N GLU A 73 -9.32 -31.11 2.45
CA GLU A 73 -10.59 -31.38 1.78
C GLU A 73 -10.67 -30.64 0.43
N ILE A 74 -10.36 -29.34 0.43
CA ILE A 74 -10.34 -28.48 -0.75
C ILE A 74 -9.23 -28.89 -1.73
N LYS A 75 -8.05 -29.25 -1.22
CA LYS A 75 -6.95 -29.79 -2.04
C LYS A 75 -7.34 -31.11 -2.71
N ALA A 76 -7.92 -32.05 -1.96
CA ALA A 76 -8.34 -33.34 -2.49
C ALA A 76 -9.42 -33.16 -3.57
N TYR A 77 -10.35 -32.24 -3.35
CA TYR A 77 -11.37 -31.89 -4.34
C TYR A 77 -10.76 -31.33 -5.63
N MET A 78 -9.84 -30.35 -5.53
CA MET A 78 -9.13 -29.80 -6.69
C MET A 78 -8.46 -30.88 -7.52
N GLN A 79 -7.75 -31.81 -6.88
CA GLN A 79 -7.05 -32.92 -7.57
C GLN A 79 -8.03 -33.82 -8.33
N MET A 80 -9.08 -34.28 -7.64
CA MET A 80 -10.11 -35.15 -8.22
C MET A 80 -10.86 -34.47 -9.37
N ALA A 81 -11.26 -33.21 -9.19
CA ALA A 81 -12.03 -32.47 -10.18
C ALA A 81 -11.17 -32.11 -11.41
N ALA A 82 -9.90 -31.73 -11.22
CA ALA A 82 -8.98 -31.47 -12.31
C ALA A 82 -8.74 -32.71 -13.17
N GLU A 83 -8.54 -33.88 -12.55
CA GLU A 83 -8.39 -35.15 -13.26
C GLU A 83 -9.65 -35.50 -14.05
N ARG A 84 -10.84 -35.35 -13.44
CA ARG A 84 -12.13 -35.58 -14.10
C ARG A 84 -12.33 -34.70 -15.33
N GLU A 85 -12.01 -33.41 -15.22
CA GLU A 85 -12.17 -32.43 -16.28
C GLU A 85 -11.02 -32.42 -17.31
N LYS A 86 -9.96 -33.20 -17.06
CA LYS A 86 -8.72 -33.26 -17.86
C LYS A 86 -8.04 -31.90 -17.97
N VAL A 87 -8.02 -31.15 -16.87
CA VAL A 87 -7.30 -29.89 -16.74
C VAL A 87 -5.98 -30.15 -16.00
N GLU A 88 -4.88 -29.61 -16.53
CA GLU A 88 -3.57 -29.74 -15.88
C GLU A 88 -3.56 -28.87 -14.61
N ALA A 89 -3.43 -29.49 -13.43
CA ALA A 89 -3.40 -28.81 -12.14
C ALA A 89 -2.20 -29.26 -11.31
N VAL A 90 -1.39 -28.31 -10.84
CA VAL A 90 -0.14 -28.57 -10.11
C VAL A 90 -0.21 -28.04 -8.68
N ASP A 91 -0.03 -28.95 -7.71
CA ASP A 91 0.16 -28.60 -6.29
C ASP A 91 1.60 -28.10 -6.05
N LEU A 92 1.74 -26.82 -5.73
CA LEU A 92 3.06 -26.22 -5.49
C LEU A 92 3.56 -26.41 -4.05
N LEU A 93 2.67 -26.62 -3.06
CA LEU A 93 3.06 -26.69 -1.65
C LEU A 93 3.04 -28.10 -1.08
N GLY A 94 2.13 -28.96 -1.53
CA GLY A 94 1.96 -30.32 -1.00
C GLY A 94 3.28 -31.10 -0.90
N PRO A 95 4.06 -31.23 -1.98
CA PRO A 95 5.33 -31.96 -1.94
C PRO A 95 6.32 -31.39 -0.91
N ILE A 96 6.33 -30.07 -0.70
CA ILE A 96 7.20 -29.41 0.28
C ILE A 96 6.69 -29.66 1.70
N LEU A 97 5.37 -29.55 1.93
CA LEU A 97 4.74 -29.84 3.21
C LEU A 97 4.99 -31.28 3.66
N ASP A 98 4.93 -32.26 2.74
CA ASP A 98 5.19 -33.67 3.05
C ASP A 98 6.64 -33.88 3.50
N LYS A 99 7.60 -33.24 2.82
CA LYS A 99 9.02 -33.29 3.20
C LYS A 99 9.28 -32.60 4.54
N LEU A 100 8.67 -31.45 4.78
CA LEU A 100 8.78 -30.74 6.07
C LEU A 100 8.14 -31.53 7.22
N THR A 101 7.00 -32.18 6.99
CA THR A 101 6.35 -33.06 7.96
C THR A 101 7.29 -34.18 8.38
N THR A 102 7.97 -34.80 7.41
CA THR A 102 8.95 -35.85 7.67
C THR A 102 10.19 -35.33 8.41
N LEU A 103 10.70 -34.17 7.99
CA LEU A 103 11.92 -33.58 8.54
C LEU A 103 11.72 -33.06 9.97
N LEU A 104 10.61 -32.37 10.22
CA LEU A 104 10.30 -31.74 11.50
C LEU A 104 9.60 -32.69 12.47
N GLN A 105 9.08 -33.82 11.98
CA GLN A 105 8.24 -34.76 12.74
C GLN A 105 7.01 -34.07 13.36
N LEU A 106 6.45 -33.09 12.65
CA LEU A 106 5.28 -32.32 13.07
C LEU A 106 4.23 -32.31 11.95
N GLN A 107 2.96 -32.32 12.33
CA GLN A 107 1.87 -32.18 11.37
C GLN A 107 1.68 -30.71 10.96
N PRO A 108 1.41 -30.41 9.68
CA PRO A 108 1.03 -29.08 9.25
C PRO A 108 -0.25 -28.64 9.96
N LYS A 109 -0.36 -27.33 10.24
CA LYS A 109 -1.60 -26.76 10.80
C LYS A 109 -2.76 -26.72 9.80
N TYR A 110 -2.44 -26.80 8.50
CA TYR A 110 -3.41 -26.65 7.41
C TYR A 110 -4.25 -25.36 7.48
N GLU A 111 -3.70 -24.32 8.10
CA GLU A 111 -4.30 -22.99 8.18
C GLU A 111 -3.79 -22.12 7.02
N PRO A 112 -4.67 -21.61 6.15
CA PRO A 112 -4.29 -20.64 5.13
C PRO A 112 -3.75 -19.33 5.72
N GLY A 113 -2.91 -18.62 4.96
CA GLY A 113 -2.47 -17.26 5.30
C GLY A 113 -1.51 -17.12 6.49
N LEU A 114 -0.96 -18.22 7.03
CA LEU A 114 0.00 -18.17 8.14
C LEU A 114 1.26 -17.36 7.83
N VAL A 115 1.75 -17.39 6.58
CA VAL A 115 2.91 -16.60 6.17
C VAL A 115 2.62 -15.10 6.30
N TYR A 116 1.45 -14.64 5.87
CA TYR A 116 1.04 -13.24 6.03
C TYR A 116 0.79 -12.86 7.49
N ARG A 117 0.28 -13.79 8.32
CA ARG A 117 0.13 -13.56 9.77
C ARG A 117 1.47 -13.40 10.50
N LEU A 118 2.56 -13.93 9.95
CA LEU A 118 3.91 -13.83 10.52
C LEU A 118 4.72 -12.67 9.94
N ASP A 119 4.22 -11.99 8.91
CA ASP A 119 4.92 -10.88 8.26
C ASP A 119 4.70 -9.59 9.05
N GLU A 120 5.53 -9.39 10.09
CA GLU A 120 5.56 -8.15 10.88
C GLU A 120 5.72 -6.90 9.99
N ASP A 121 6.50 -7.01 8.91
CA ASP A 121 6.75 -5.94 7.95
C ASP A 121 5.46 -5.55 7.20
N TYR A 122 4.62 -6.54 6.86
CA TYR A 122 3.30 -6.31 6.28
C TYR A 122 2.34 -5.65 7.27
N PHE A 123 2.25 -6.14 8.52
CA PHE A 123 1.37 -5.53 9.52
C PHE A 123 1.79 -4.12 9.89
N GLN A 124 3.08 -3.85 10.05
CA GLN A 124 3.58 -2.50 10.29
C GLN A 124 3.21 -1.56 9.16
N LYS A 125 3.25 -2.03 7.91
CA LYS A 125 2.83 -1.25 6.74
C LYS A 125 1.31 -0.99 6.76
N VAL A 126 0.49 -2.00 7.02
CA VAL A 126 -0.98 -1.85 7.08
C VAL A 126 -1.36 -0.88 8.20
N ASP A 127 -0.82 -1.07 9.40
CA ASP A 127 -1.03 -0.21 10.57
C ASP A 127 -0.60 1.23 10.30
N ALA A 128 0.55 1.45 9.63
CA ALA A 128 0.98 2.78 9.22
C ALA A 128 0.02 3.44 8.22
N ILE A 129 -0.51 2.69 7.26
CA ILE A 129 -1.48 3.20 6.27
C ILE A 129 -2.81 3.54 6.94
N GLU A 130 -3.36 2.64 7.77
CA GLU A 130 -4.59 2.89 8.53
C GLU A 130 -4.45 4.10 9.44
N PHE A 131 -3.30 4.24 10.11
CA PHE A 131 -2.98 5.42 10.90
C PHE A 131 -2.97 6.69 10.05
N ALA A 132 -2.26 6.71 8.91
CA ALA A 132 -2.19 7.90 8.06
C ALA A 132 -3.54 8.30 7.47
N VAL A 133 -4.43 7.34 7.16
CA VAL A 133 -5.81 7.62 6.74
C VAL A 133 -6.62 8.21 7.89
N LYS A 134 -6.55 7.61 9.08
CA LYS A 134 -7.31 8.06 10.25
C LYS A 134 -6.93 9.48 10.68
N TYR A 135 -5.64 9.83 10.59
CA TYR A 135 -5.09 11.10 11.07
C TYR A 135 -4.77 12.10 9.94
N ASP A 136 -5.42 12.00 8.77
CA ASP A 136 -5.21 12.93 7.66
C ASP A 136 -5.83 14.32 7.91
N ASP A 137 -6.97 14.36 8.60
CA ASP A 137 -7.78 15.58 8.78
C ASP A 137 -7.52 16.34 10.09
N GLY A 138 -6.57 15.89 10.93
CA GLY A 138 -6.09 16.60 12.12
C GLY A 138 -7.10 16.78 13.26
N ARG A 139 -8.23 16.06 13.24
CA ARG A 139 -9.33 16.20 14.23
C ARG A 139 -9.18 15.36 15.51
N ASP A 140 -8.34 14.33 15.48
CA ASP A 140 -8.13 13.42 16.61
C ASP A 140 -6.79 13.70 17.30
N HIS A 141 -6.82 13.77 18.64
CA HIS A 141 -5.70 13.95 19.58
C HIS A 141 -4.33 13.60 18.99
N VAL A 142 -3.68 14.62 18.44
CA VAL A 142 -2.45 14.52 17.68
C VAL A 142 -1.32 14.08 18.62
N GLY A 143 -0.59 13.03 18.26
CA GLY A 143 0.77 12.82 18.75
C GLY A 143 1.02 11.67 19.71
N VAL A 144 0.00 10.92 20.19
CA VAL A 144 0.29 9.86 21.17
C VAL A 144 0.98 8.63 20.54
N HIS A 145 0.87 8.42 19.22
CA HIS A 145 1.47 7.26 18.55
C HIS A 145 2.04 7.52 17.14
N ALA A 146 2.24 8.79 16.75
CA ALA A 146 2.83 9.11 15.46
C ALA A 146 4.37 8.98 15.48
N ASP A 147 4.92 8.45 14.40
CA ASP A 147 6.35 8.48 14.10
C ASP A 147 6.74 9.86 13.53
N VAL A 148 5.87 10.39 12.66
CA VAL A 148 6.04 11.68 11.99
C VAL A 148 4.77 12.50 12.11
N VAL A 149 4.91 13.78 12.45
CA VAL A 149 3.82 14.76 12.43
C VAL A 149 4.14 15.81 11.37
N LEU A 150 3.32 15.89 10.33
CA LEU A 150 3.47 16.88 9.27
C LEU A 150 2.63 18.12 9.58
N ILE A 151 3.27 19.28 9.62
CA ILE A 151 2.60 20.55 9.85
C ILE A 151 2.81 21.52 8.68
N GLY A 152 1.82 22.37 8.43
CA GLY A 152 1.94 23.46 7.46
C GLY A 152 0.60 23.89 6.88
N VAL A 153 0.62 24.93 6.05
CA VAL A 153 -0.59 25.51 5.45
C VAL A 153 -1.32 24.55 4.50
N SER A 154 -2.58 24.84 4.18
CA SER A 154 -3.31 24.05 3.19
C SER A 154 -2.58 24.04 1.84
N ARG A 155 -2.58 22.88 1.15
CA ARG A 155 -1.95 22.64 -0.17
C ARG A 155 -0.42 22.48 -0.18
N THR A 156 0.20 22.16 0.96
CA THR A 156 1.61 21.72 1.05
C THR A 156 1.81 20.21 0.85
N SER A 157 0.91 19.55 0.13
CA SER A 157 0.99 18.10 -0.18
C SER A 157 1.04 17.14 1.03
N LYS A 158 0.55 17.55 2.21
CA LYS A 158 0.50 16.71 3.43
C LYS A 158 -0.15 15.33 3.21
N THR A 159 -1.37 15.28 2.65
CA THR A 159 -2.10 14.02 2.42
C THR A 159 -1.35 13.03 1.50
N PRO A 160 -0.91 13.40 0.28
CA PRO A 160 -0.15 12.45 -0.54
C PRO A 160 1.20 12.09 0.09
N LEU A 161 1.83 13.01 0.82
CA LEU A 161 3.10 12.76 1.51
C LEU A 161 2.95 11.79 2.68
N SER A 162 1.91 11.94 3.51
CA SER A 162 1.63 11.03 4.64
C SER A 162 1.36 9.62 4.15
N GLN A 163 0.59 9.47 3.07
CA GLN A 163 0.33 8.17 2.43
C GLN A 163 1.64 7.54 1.91
N TYR A 164 2.49 8.31 1.24
CA TYR A 164 3.76 7.78 0.75
C TYR A 164 4.71 7.35 1.89
N LEU A 165 4.76 8.12 2.98
CA LEU A 165 5.53 7.76 4.18
C LEU A 165 4.95 6.54 4.89
N ALA A 166 3.63 6.36 4.91
CA ALA A 166 2.98 5.17 5.44
C ALA A 166 3.33 3.90 4.66
N HIS A 167 3.48 4.00 3.33
CA HIS A 167 4.02 2.91 2.51
C HIS A 167 5.47 2.52 2.89
N LYS A 168 6.20 3.43 3.55
CA LYS A 168 7.52 3.20 4.16
C LYS A 168 7.43 2.86 5.65
N ARG A 169 6.25 2.44 6.14
CA ARG A 169 6.00 1.95 7.51
C ARG A 169 6.11 3.02 8.60
N LEU A 170 5.92 4.29 8.24
CA LEU A 170 5.88 5.40 9.22
C LEU A 170 4.43 5.78 9.51
N LYS A 171 4.06 5.81 10.79
CA LYS A 171 2.77 6.35 11.25
C LYS A 171 2.80 7.86 11.16
N VAL A 172 2.10 8.42 10.17
CA VAL A 172 2.12 9.86 9.91
C VAL A 172 0.80 10.51 10.30
N ALA A 173 0.85 11.59 11.09
CA ALA A 173 -0.29 12.43 11.39
C ALA A 173 -0.15 13.80 10.71
N ASN A 174 -1.24 14.31 10.14
CA ASN A 174 -1.28 15.60 9.48
C ASN A 174 -1.97 16.62 10.37
N VAL A 175 -1.30 17.75 10.63
CA VAL A 175 -1.86 18.87 11.40
C VAL A 175 -1.92 20.11 10.52
N PRO A 176 -3.11 20.61 10.19
CA PRO A 176 -3.24 21.86 9.45
C PRO A 176 -2.83 23.02 10.35
N ILE A 177 -2.00 23.92 9.83
CA ILE A 177 -1.66 25.18 10.52
C ILE A 177 -2.35 26.32 9.77
N VAL A 178 -3.34 26.94 10.42
CA VAL A 178 -4.14 28.04 9.88
C VAL A 178 -4.40 29.07 10.98
N PRO A 179 -4.39 30.38 10.69
CA PRO A 179 -4.59 31.43 11.70
C PRO A 179 -5.90 31.35 12.49
N GLU A 180 -6.94 30.75 11.90
CA GLU A 180 -8.28 30.65 12.48
C GLU A 180 -8.43 29.53 13.53
N LEU A 181 -7.44 28.65 13.65
CA LEU A 181 -7.48 27.50 14.56
C LEU A 181 -6.16 27.41 15.33
N ASP A 182 -6.25 27.46 16.66
CA ASP A 182 -5.09 27.20 17.52
C ASP A 182 -4.62 25.74 17.35
N PRO A 183 -3.31 25.50 17.16
CA PRO A 183 -2.78 24.15 17.10
C PRO A 183 -3.02 23.41 18.43
N PRO A 184 -3.29 22.09 18.40
CA PRO A 184 -3.45 21.30 19.61
C PRO A 184 -2.24 21.45 20.56
N GLU A 185 -2.48 21.53 21.87
CA GLU A 185 -1.40 21.68 22.85
C GLU A 185 -0.37 20.56 22.78
N GLU A 186 -0.82 19.35 22.44
CA GLU A 186 0.01 18.15 22.28
C GLU A 186 1.09 18.35 21.23
N LEU A 187 0.84 19.16 20.19
CA LEU A 187 1.83 19.47 19.16
C LEU A 187 3.07 20.17 19.72
N PHE A 188 2.94 20.92 20.81
CA PHE A 188 4.07 21.57 21.48
C PHE A 188 4.76 20.66 22.51
N LYS A 189 4.18 19.49 22.81
CA LYS A 189 4.69 18.52 23.78
C LYS A 189 5.44 17.36 23.11
N ILE A 190 5.24 17.13 21.81
CA ILE A 190 5.96 16.10 21.05
C ILE A 190 7.44 16.45 20.84
N SER A 191 8.28 15.44 20.61
CA SER A 191 9.68 15.66 20.23
C SER A 191 9.76 16.49 18.93
N PRO A 192 10.54 17.58 18.89
CA PRO A 192 10.75 18.38 17.68
C PRO A 192 11.30 17.57 16.51
N GLU A 193 12.00 16.46 16.77
CA GLU A 193 12.54 15.56 15.73
C GLU A 193 11.45 14.79 14.97
N LYS A 194 10.30 14.54 15.62
CA LYS A 194 9.14 13.90 14.99
C LYS A 194 8.28 14.87 14.19
N CYS A 195 8.39 16.16 14.48
CA CYS A 195 7.62 17.21 13.81
C CYS A 195 8.37 17.69 12.57
N ILE A 196 7.69 17.73 11.43
CA ILE A 196 8.23 18.23 10.17
C ILE A 196 7.31 19.33 9.63
N GLY A 197 7.83 20.55 9.56
CA GLY A 197 7.18 21.67 8.91
C GLY A 197 7.34 21.64 7.40
N LEU A 198 6.25 21.85 6.67
CA LEU A 198 6.25 21.99 5.21
C LEU A 198 6.02 23.46 4.85
N LYS A 199 7.02 24.09 4.25
CA LYS A 199 6.98 25.46 3.73
C LYS A 199 6.77 25.47 2.22
N ILE A 200 6.07 26.46 1.72
CA ILE A 200 5.83 26.68 0.30
C ILE A 200 5.92 28.18 0.00
N SER A 201 6.42 28.53 -1.19
CA SER A 201 6.48 29.92 -1.64
C SER A 201 5.06 30.47 -1.88
N PRO A 202 4.83 31.78 -1.63
CA PRO A 202 3.54 32.41 -1.89
C PRO A 202 3.08 32.22 -3.34
N GLU A 203 3.99 32.37 -4.31
CA GLU A 203 3.70 32.30 -5.75
C GLU A 203 3.21 30.91 -6.13
N LYS A 204 3.91 29.86 -5.66
CA LYS A 204 3.52 28.47 -5.92
C LYS A 204 2.20 28.12 -5.25
N LEU A 205 1.97 28.63 -4.04
CA LEU A 205 0.71 28.39 -3.33
C LEU A 205 -0.48 29.06 -4.03
N ILE A 206 -0.30 30.26 -4.58
CA ILE A 206 -1.31 30.95 -5.42
C ILE A 206 -1.63 30.11 -6.65
N GLU A 207 -0.61 29.62 -7.36
CA GLU A 207 -0.77 28.77 -8.55
C GLU A 207 -1.64 27.55 -8.23
N ILE A 208 -1.25 26.77 -7.22
CA ILE A 208 -1.95 25.53 -6.81
C ILE A 208 -3.39 25.81 -6.37
N ARG A 209 -3.62 26.89 -5.60
CA ARG A 209 -4.98 27.26 -5.15
C ARG A 209 -5.85 27.72 -6.30
N SER A 210 -5.28 28.47 -7.24
CA SER A 210 -5.98 28.94 -8.43
C SER A 210 -6.40 27.78 -9.32
N GLU A 211 -5.54 26.80 -9.53
CA GLU A 211 -5.87 25.57 -10.27
C GLU A 211 -6.99 24.76 -9.59
N ARG A 212 -6.96 24.62 -8.26
CA ARG A 212 -8.05 23.97 -7.52
C ARG A 212 -9.38 24.69 -7.65
N LEU A 213 -9.39 26.02 -7.60
CA LEU A 213 -10.63 26.78 -7.76
C LEU A 213 -11.20 26.56 -9.17
N LYS A 214 -10.34 26.58 -10.20
CA LYS A 214 -10.74 26.28 -11.58
C LYS A 214 -11.31 24.87 -11.72
N SER A 215 -10.69 23.86 -11.12
CA SER A 215 -11.18 22.47 -11.21
C SER A 215 -12.52 22.25 -10.51
N LEU A 216 -12.86 23.09 -9.52
CA LEU A 216 -14.16 23.12 -8.85
C LEU A 216 -15.19 24.03 -9.55
N GLY A 217 -14.86 24.63 -10.69
CA GLY A 217 -15.74 25.56 -11.41
C GLY A 217 -15.96 26.90 -10.71
N LEU A 218 -15.12 27.24 -9.73
CA LEU A 218 -15.22 28.49 -8.97
C LEU A 218 -14.31 29.57 -9.59
N LYS A 219 -14.80 30.82 -9.67
CA LYS A 219 -13.98 31.97 -10.11
C LYS A 219 -12.92 32.29 -9.05
N ALA A 220 -11.77 32.81 -9.49
CA ALA A 220 -10.63 33.19 -8.65
C ALA A 220 -10.88 34.39 -7.71
N GLU A 221 -12.14 34.80 -7.50
CA GLU A 221 -12.55 35.94 -6.67
C GLU A 221 -12.68 35.58 -5.17
N ALA A 222 -12.27 34.37 -4.77
CA ALA A 222 -12.28 33.96 -3.37
C ALA A 222 -11.04 34.48 -2.62
N ASN A 223 -11.24 35.13 -1.46
CA ASN A 223 -10.20 35.51 -0.49
C ASN A 223 -9.13 34.42 -0.23
N TYR A 224 -9.48 33.15 -0.48
CA TYR A 224 -8.64 31.95 -0.39
C TYR A 224 -7.34 31.98 -1.22
N ALA A 225 -7.31 32.71 -2.35
CA ALA A 225 -6.13 32.84 -3.22
C ALA A 225 -5.53 34.26 -3.22
N SER A 226 -5.96 35.14 -2.30
CA SER A 226 -5.37 36.47 -2.17
C SER A 226 -3.96 36.40 -1.59
N LEU A 227 -3.04 37.16 -2.17
CA LEU A 227 -1.64 37.20 -1.72
C LEU A 227 -1.53 37.58 -0.23
N ALA A 228 -2.28 38.60 0.21
CA ALA A 228 -2.28 39.04 1.60
C ALA A 228 -2.72 37.95 2.60
N ARG A 229 -3.72 37.13 2.24
CA ARG A 229 -4.13 35.98 3.08
C ARG A 229 -3.04 34.92 3.13
N ILE A 230 -2.46 34.60 1.97
CA ILE A 230 -1.39 33.60 1.88
C ILE A 230 -0.17 34.01 2.70
N GLU A 231 0.25 35.27 2.61
CA GLU A 231 1.34 35.80 3.42
C GLU A 231 1.05 35.71 4.93
N ASN A 232 -0.19 36.00 5.33
CA ASN A 232 -0.61 35.85 6.73
C ASN A 232 -0.55 34.38 7.20
N GLU A 233 -1.10 33.45 6.41
CA GLU A 233 -1.07 32.01 6.71
C GLU A 233 0.36 31.48 6.79
N LEU A 234 1.23 31.88 5.87
CA LEU A 234 2.64 31.47 5.85
C LEU A 234 3.40 32.02 7.07
N ALA A 235 3.22 33.31 7.39
CA ALA A 235 3.85 33.93 8.56
C ALA A 235 3.34 33.33 9.88
N TYR A 236 2.06 32.97 9.96
CA TYR A 236 1.52 32.23 11.10
C TYR A 236 2.15 30.84 11.21
N SER A 237 2.21 30.10 10.09
CA SER A 237 2.79 28.76 10.05
C SER A 237 4.27 28.75 10.43
N GLU A 238 5.05 29.74 9.98
CA GLU A 238 6.47 29.89 10.30
C GLU A 238 6.70 30.12 11.80
N ARG A 239 5.92 31.01 12.44
CA ARG A 239 5.98 31.23 13.89
C ARG A 239 5.67 29.98 14.70
N ILE A 240 4.72 29.15 14.26
CA ILE A 240 4.41 27.88 14.93
C ILE A 240 5.57 26.89 14.77
N MET A 241 6.13 26.76 13.57
CA MET A 241 7.29 25.90 13.30
C MET A 241 8.51 26.29 14.14
N GLU A 242 8.78 27.60 14.25
CA GLU A 242 9.84 28.16 15.11
C GLU A 242 9.60 27.86 16.58
N LYS A 243 8.38 28.05 17.08
CA LYS A 243 8.01 27.77 18.47
C LYS A 243 8.21 26.29 18.85
N ILE A 244 7.96 25.37 17.92
CA ILE A 244 8.19 23.93 18.11
C ILE A 244 9.69 23.59 17.98
N GLY A 245 10.46 24.36 17.18
CA GLY A 245 11.85 24.04 16.87
C GLY A 245 12.00 22.83 15.93
N CYS A 246 10.97 22.59 15.11
CA CYS A 246 10.92 21.44 14.21
C CYS A 246 11.78 21.63 12.95
N ARG A 247 12.08 20.53 12.24
CA ARG A 247 12.73 20.62 10.93
C ARG A 247 11.75 21.15 9.90
N VAL A 248 12.18 22.06 9.04
CA VAL A 248 11.34 22.65 7.98
C VAL A 248 11.88 22.25 6.60
N ILE A 249 10.99 21.79 5.73
CA ILE A 249 11.28 21.42 4.35
C ILE A 249 10.49 22.33 3.41
N ASP A 250 11.19 22.98 2.47
CA ASP A 250 10.56 23.70 1.37
C ASP A 250 10.11 22.72 0.28
N VAL A 251 8.79 22.68 0.02
CA VAL A 251 8.15 21.78 -0.94
C VAL A 251 7.78 22.47 -2.26
N SER A 252 8.13 23.74 -2.46
CA SER A 252 7.66 24.56 -3.59
C SER A 252 7.94 23.94 -4.96
N ASN A 253 9.10 23.29 -5.12
CA ASN A 253 9.53 22.69 -6.38
C ASN A 253 9.95 21.22 -6.21
N LYS A 254 9.45 20.55 -5.16
CA LYS A 254 9.79 19.15 -4.87
C LYS A 254 8.64 18.23 -5.20
N ALA A 255 8.97 17.08 -5.78
CA ALA A 255 8.03 15.97 -5.90
C ALA A 255 7.73 15.39 -4.51
N VAL A 256 6.55 14.78 -4.35
CA VAL A 256 6.14 14.16 -3.07
C VAL A 256 7.13 13.08 -2.66
N GLU A 257 7.59 12.28 -3.61
CA GLU A 257 8.55 11.19 -3.43
C GLU A 257 9.90 11.70 -2.95
N GLU A 258 10.34 12.85 -3.47
CA GLU A 258 11.60 13.48 -3.06
C GLU A 258 11.52 13.95 -1.61
N THR A 259 10.47 14.70 -1.25
CA THR A 259 10.24 15.14 0.14
C THR A 259 10.10 13.94 1.08
N ALA A 260 9.40 12.89 0.66
CA ALA A 260 9.25 11.69 1.47
C ALA A 260 10.59 10.96 1.71
N ASN A 261 11.46 10.91 0.70
CA ASN A 261 12.79 10.30 0.85
C ASN A 261 13.68 11.10 1.81
N ILE A 262 13.61 12.44 1.76
CA ILE A 262 14.28 13.33 2.73
C ILE A 262 13.79 13.01 4.16
N ILE A 263 12.47 13.03 4.38
CA ILE A 263 11.89 12.75 5.70
C ILE A 263 12.28 11.35 6.17
N SER A 264 12.14 10.33 5.31
CA SER A 264 12.48 8.94 5.66
C SER A 264 13.92 8.77 6.10
N SER A 265 14.86 9.53 5.52
CA SER A 265 16.28 9.48 5.91
C SER A 265 16.54 9.88 7.37
N TYR A 266 15.62 10.64 7.97
CA TYR A 266 15.72 11.07 9.36
C TYR A 266 15.38 9.96 10.35
N PHE A 267 14.62 8.96 9.91
CA PHE A 267 14.09 7.88 10.75
C PHE A 267 14.74 6.52 10.44
N LYS A 268 15.60 6.45 9.41
CA LYS A 268 16.41 5.26 9.13
C LYS A 268 17.56 5.16 10.15
N LYS A 269 17.54 4.10 10.95
CA LYS A 269 18.73 3.53 11.59
C LYS A 269 19.29 2.43 10.70
#